data_AF-A0A377GDD1-F1
#
_entry.id   AF-A0A377GDD1-F1
#
_cell.length_a   1.000
_cell.length_b   1.000
_cell.length_c   1.000
_cell.angle_alpha   90.00
_cell.angle_beta   90.00
_cell.angle_gamma   90.00
#
_symmetry.space_group_name_H-M   'P 1'
#
loop_
_entity.id
_entity.type
_entity.pdbx_description
1 polymer ?
#
loop_
_entity_poly.entity_id
_entity_poly.type
_entity_poly.pdbx_seq_one_letter_code
_entity_poly.pdbx_strand_id
1 'polypeptide(L)'
;MLSMYNLLNWSTAYRGYNALVATLVMVQYMNNPEAAALEYLPDVAIHAFEAIAPASLNNYAIGANLGRGIQAGLAFFSGNSSIPSVANLTDVVNHGVNIYHRMSQ
;
A
#
# COMPACT_ATOMS: atom_id res chain seq x y z
N MET A 1 -27.17 13.44 6.20
CA MET A 1 -27.54 12.11 6.72
C MET A 1 -26.62 11.08 6.06
N LEU A 2 -25.70 10.48 6.82
CA LEU A 2 -24.82 9.39 6.32
C LEU A 2 -25.62 8.09 6.32
N SER A 3 -25.81 7.45 5.16
CA SER A 3 -26.37 6.10 5.08
C SER A 3 -25.24 5.07 5.01
N MET A 4 -25.54 3.81 5.38
CA MET A 4 -24.58 2.70 5.25
C MET A 4 -24.11 2.50 3.80
N TYR A 5 -24.96 2.83 2.82
CA TYR A 5 -24.61 2.85 1.39
C TYR A 5 -23.61 3.97 1.04
N ASN A 6 -23.66 5.12 1.72
CA ASN A 6 -22.67 6.19 1.55
C ASN A 6 -21.30 5.81 2.14
N LEU A 7 -21.26 4.91 3.13
CA LEU A 7 -20.03 4.38 3.74
C LEU A 7 -19.40 3.22 2.96
N LEU A 8 -20.18 2.51 2.14
CA LEU A 8 -19.76 1.34 1.35
C LEU A 8 -19.57 1.68 -0.14
N ASN A 9 -19.10 2.89 -0.45
CA ASN A 9 -18.66 3.20 -1.81
C ASN A 9 -17.20 2.78 -2.02
N TRP A 10 -16.82 2.57 -3.28
CA TRP A 10 -15.48 2.10 -3.65
C TRP A 10 -14.35 2.97 -3.10
N SER A 11 -14.54 4.30 -3.04
CA SER A 11 -13.54 5.23 -2.50
C SER A 11 -13.34 5.06 -0.99
N THR A 12 -14.42 4.90 -0.23
CA THR A 12 -14.32 4.66 1.23
C THR A 12 -13.70 3.30 1.52
N ALA A 13 -14.09 2.24 0.79
CA ALA A 13 -13.50 0.92 0.93
C ALA A 13 -12.01 0.91 0.59
N TYR A 14 -11.62 1.56 -0.51
CA TYR A 14 -10.23 1.73 -0.92
C TYR A 14 -9.36 2.39 0.15
N ARG A 15 -9.86 3.50 0.72
CA ARG A 15 -9.15 4.25 1.76
C ARG A 15 -9.01 3.44 3.05
N GLY A 16 -10.08 2.78 3.47
CA GLY A 16 -10.08 1.90 4.64
C GLY A 16 -9.14 0.71 4.47
N TYR A 17 -9.11 0.11 3.29
CA TYR A 17 -8.18 -0.97 2.95
C TYR A 17 -6.73 -0.52 3.07
N ASN A 18 -6.36 0.60 2.45
CA ASN A 18 -5.01 1.14 2.53
C ASN A 18 -4.60 1.53 3.97
N ALA A 19 -5.53 2.08 4.77
CA ALA A 19 -5.28 2.34 6.19
C ALA A 19 -5.01 1.05 6.98
N LEU A 20 -5.74 -0.02 6.68
CA LEU A 20 -5.53 -1.34 7.29
C LEU A 20 -4.16 -1.90 6.91
N VAL A 21 -3.80 -1.88 5.62
CA VAL A 21 -2.50 -2.38 5.15
C VAL A 21 -1.36 -1.61 5.82
N ALA A 22 -1.39 -0.27 5.82
CA ALA A 22 -0.38 0.54 6.51
C ALA A 22 -0.23 0.15 8.00
N THR A 23 -1.35 -0.09 8.68
CA THR A 23 -1.35 -0.51 10.09
C THR A 23 -0.73 -1.89 10.26
N LEU A 24 -1.10 -2.86 9.43
CA LEU A 24 -0.58 -4.23 9.51
C LEU A 24 0.93 -4.28 9.23
N VAL A 25 1.39 -3.56 8.22
CA VAL A 25 2.82 -3.48 7.87
C VAL A 25 3.60 -2.78 8.98
N MET A 26 3.06 -1.71 9.56
CA MET A 26 3.68 -1.03 10.70
C MET A 26 3.77 -1.93 11.94
N VAL A 27 2.70 -2.69 12.24
CA VAL A 27 2.71 -3.68 13.32
C VAL A 27 3.78 -4.75 13.07
N GLN A 28 3.92 -5.24 11.84
CA GLN A 28 4.99 -6.19 11.52
C GLN A 28 6.38 -5.56 11.72
N TYR A 29 6.61 -4.35 11.24
CA TYR A 29 7.87 -3.63 11.44
C TYR A 29 8.22 -3.47 12.93
N MET A 30 7.24 -3.13 13.78
CA MET A 30 7.47 -2.93 15.21
C MET A 30 7.75 -4.24 15.97
N ASN A 31 7.26 -5.37 15.48
CA ASN A 31 7.33 -6.66 16.19
C ASN A 31 8.34 -7.64 15.57
N ASN A 32 8.99 -7.28 14.47
CA ASN A 32 10.02 -8.08 13.83
C ASN A 32 11.40 -7.38 13.94
N PRO A 33 12.31 -7.86 14.79
CA PRO A 33 13.64 -7.24 14.96
C PRO A 33 14.52 -7.36 13.70
N GLU A 34 14.19 -8.24 12.76
CA GLU A 34 14.90 -8.40 11.48
C GLU A 34 14.34 -7.49 10.37
N ALA A 35 13.26 -6.74 10.64
CA ALA A 35 12.61 -5.90 9.65
C ALA A 35 13.50 -4.72 9.23
N ALA A 36 13.84 -4.67 7.93
CA ALA A 36 14.59 -3.58 7.35
C ALA A 36 13.69 -2.35 7.15
N ALA A 37 14.03 -1.23 7.81
CA ALA A 37 13.26 0.01 7.71
C ALA A 37 13.05 0.49 6.27
N LEU A 38 14.03 0.28 5.38
CA LEU A 38 13.95 0.66 3.96
C LEU A 38 12.99 -0.21 3.13
N GLU A 39 12.54 -1.34 3.66
CA GLU A 39 11.54 -2.18 3.00
C GLU A 39 10.13 -1.90 3.54
N TYR A 40 10.00 -1.71 4.86
CA TYR A 40 8.70 -1.56 5.51
C TYR A 40 8.18 -0.11 5.56
N LEU A 41 9.03 0.87 5.90
CA LEU A 41 8.55 2.25 6.12
C LEU A 41 8.07 2.95 4.84
N PRO A 42 8.71 2.78 3.66
CA PRO A 42 8.17 3.32 2.42
C PRO A 42 6.78 2.75 2.11
N ASP A 43 6.56 1.48 2.43
CA ASP A 43 5.30 0.81 2.21
C ASP A 43 4.18 1.35 3.10
N VAL A 44 4.45 1.44 4.40
CA VAL A 44 3.56 2.10 5.37
C VAL A 44 3.23 3.52 4.92
N ALA A 45 4.22 4.30 4.48
CA ALA A 45 4.02 5.67 4.05
C ALA A 45 3.12 5.77 2.81
N ILE A 46 3.31 4.91 1.81
CA ILE A 46 2.48 4.90 0.60
C ILE A 46 1.05 4.48 0.94
N HIS A 47 0.86 3.41 1.69
CA HIS A 47 -0.49 2.97 2.08
C HIS A 47 -1.20 3.99 2.99
N ALA A 48 -0.50 4.62 3.92
CA ALA A 48 -1.06 5.70 4.73
C ALA A 48 -1.43 6.91 3.85
N PHE A 49 -0.59 7.26 2.88
CA PHE A 49 -0.87 8.30 1.91
C PHE A 49 -2.12 7.96 1.08
N GLU A 50 -2.26 6.73 0.60
CA GLU A 50 -3.42 6.29 -0.17
C GLU A 50 -4.73 6.37 0.61
N ALA A 51 -4.70 6.14 1.93
CA ALA A 51 -5.85 6.27 2.78
C ALA A 51 -6.40 7.72 2.84
N ILE A 52 -5.54 8.74 2.72
CA ILE A 52 -5.92 10.13 2.98
C ILE A 52 -5.80 11.05 1.76
N ALA A 53 -4.94 10.76 0.80
CA ALA A 53 -4.57 11.72 -0.24
C ALA A 53 -5.73 12.06 -1.19
N PRO A 54 -5.88 13.34 -1.58
CA PRO A 54 -6.87 13.78 -2.56
C PRO A 54 -6.47 13.42 -4.00
N ALA A 55 -7.41 13.51 -4.94
CA ALA A 55 -7.20 13.22 -6.36
C ALA A 55 -6.19 14.18 -7.04
N SER A 56 -6.01 15.39 -6.50
CA SER A 56 -5.02 16.36 -6.99
C SER A 56 -3.57 15.85 -6.91
N LEU A 57 -3.31 14.75 -6.19
CA LEU A 57 -2.00 14.13 -6.07
C LEU A 57 -1.86 12.81 -6.85
N ASN A 58 -2.79 12.49 -7.77
CA ASN A 58 -2.81 11.20 -8.47
C ASN A 58 -1.50 10.87 -9.19
N ASN A 59 -0.85 11.83 -9.85
CA ASN A 59 0.41 11.56 -10.55
C ASN A 59 1.54 11.16 -9.59
N TYR A 60 1.61 11.79 -8.41
CA TYR A 60 2.60 11.43 -7.39
C TYR A 60 2.28 10.06 -6.78
N ALA A 61 1.00 9.80 -6.52
CA ALA A 61 0.51 8.52 -6.02
C ALA A 61 0.87 7.36 -6.97
N ILE A 62 0.59 7.53 -8.26
CA ILE A 62 0.90 6.54 -9.30
C ILE A 62 2.40 6.27 -9.34
N GLY A 63 3.24 7.32 -9.37
CA GLY A 63 4.69 7.17 -9.38
C GLY A 63 5.23 6.42 -8.16
N ALA A 64 4.73 6.76 -6.96
CA ALA A 64 5.14 6.09 -5.73
C ALA A 64 4.75 4.61 -5.71
N ASN A 65 3.50 4.27 -6.08
CA ASN A 65 3.05 2.87 -6.14
C ASN A 65 3.78 2.07 -7.23
N LEU A 66 4.10 2.67 -8.38
CA LEU A 66 4.91 2.01 -9.40
C LEU A 66 6.30 1.66 -8.88
N GLY A 67 6.99 2.63 -8.27
CA GLY A 67 8.33 2.42 -7.71
C GLY A 67 8.34 1.33 -6.64
N ARG A 68 7.41 1.41 -5.69
CA ARG A 68 7.30 0.43 -4.60
C ARG A 68 6.87 -0.95 -5.10
N GLY A 69 5.90 -1.03 -6.01
CA GLY A 69 5.48 -2.29 -6.63
C GLY A 69 6.60 -3.00 -7.38
N ILE A 70 7.45 -2.26 -8.10
CA ILE A 70 8.66 -2.82 -8.73
C ILE A 70 9.63 -3.34 -7.68
N GLN A 71 9.90 -2.57 -6.62
CA GLN A 71 10.79 -3.00 -5.53
C GLN A 71 10.28 -4.29 -4.87
N ALA A 72 8.99 -4.37 -4.52
CA ALA A 72 8.37 -5.54 -3.91
C ALA A 72 8.43 -6.76 -4.85
N GLY A 73 8.22 -6.56 -6.15
CA GLY A 73 8.36 -7.62 -7.15
C GLY A 73 9.80 -8.16 -7.24
N LEU A 74 10.80 -7.28 -7.26
CA LEU A 74 12.21 -7.67 -7.23
C LEU A 74 12.57 -8.41 -5.93
N ALA A 75 12.05 -7.96 -4.79
CA ALA A 75 12.22 -8.62 -3.50
C ALA A 75 11.60 -10.03 -3.49
N PHE A 76 10.43 -10.20 -4.11
CA PHE A 76 9.79 -11.51 -4.28
C PHE A 76 10.66 -12.49 -5.07
N PHE A 77 11.18 -12.08 -6.23
CA PHE A 77 11.97 -12.96 -7.10
C PHE A 77 13.40 -13.20 -6.61
N SER A 78 14.01 -12.23 -5.92
CA SER A 78 15.39 -12.36 -5.45
C SER A 78 15.52 -13.12 -4.13
N GLY A 79 14.47 -13.18 -3.32
CA GLY A 79 14.50 -13.76 -1.98
C GLY A 79 15.38 -12.99 -0.98
N ASN A 80 15.99 -11.87 -1.39
CA ASN A 80 16.82 -11.02 -0.56
C ASN A 80 15.96 -9.91 0.04
N SER A 81 15.11 -10.27 1.00
CA SER A 81 14.21 -9.35 1.68
C SER A 81 13.92 -9.83 3.10
N SER A 82 13.77 -8.87 4.02
CA SER A 82 13.23 -9.13 5.37
C SER A 82 11.69 -9.19 5.39
N ILE A 83 11.04 -8.90 4.27
CA ILE A 83 9.61 -9.12 4.05
C ILE A 83 9.40 -10.54 3.53
N PRO A 84 8.48 -11.34 4.11
CA PRO A 84 8.14 -12.66 3.60
C PRO A 84 7.70 -12.62 2.12
N SER A 85 8.14 -13.58 1.31
CA SER A 85 7.86 -13.57 -0.14
C SER A 85 6.37 -13.45 -0.49
N VAL A 86 5.49 -14.16 0.23
CA VAL A 86 4.03 -14.06 0.00
C VAL A 86 3.50 -12.64 0.29
N ALA A 87 4.06 -11.97 1.31
CA ALA A 87 3.72 -10.58 1.59
C ALA A 87 4.21 -9.66 0.47
N ASN A 88 5.44 -9.83 -0.02
CA ASN A 88 5.96 -9.07 -1.17
C ASN A 88 5.09 -9.26 -2.44
N LEU A 89 4.63 -10.48 -2.74
CA LEU A 89 3.72 -10.70 -3.88
C LEU A 89 2.37 -10.03 -3.68
N THR A 90 1.81 -10.10 -2.46
CA THR A 90 0.56 -9.41 -2.12
C THR A 90 0.72 -7.89 -2.28
N ASP A 91 1.88 -7.37 -1.90
CA ASP A 91 2.21 -5.96 -1.99
C ASP A 91 2.26 -5.45 -3.44
N VAL A 92 2.85 -6.24 -4.36
CA VAL A 92 2.79 -5.96 -5.81
C VAL A 92 1.34 -5.79 -6.29
N VAL A 93 0.44 -6.66 -5.85
CA VAL A 93 -0.98 -6.59 -6.20
C VAL A 93 -1.62 -5.33 -5.60
N ASN A 94 -1.33 -5.03 -4.33
CA ASN A 94 -1.84 -3.83 -3.65
C ASN A 94 -1.46 -2.54 -4.40
N HIS A 95 -0.20 -2.41 -4.79
CA HIS A 95 0.24 -1.27 -5.58
C HIS A 95 -0.41 -1.22 -6.96
N GLY A 96 -0.62 -2.36 -7.60
CA GLY A 96 -1.38 -2.45 -8.85
C GLY A 96 -2.82 -1.93 -8.70
N VAL A 97 -3.50 -2.32 -7.63
CA VAL A 97 -4.85 -1.82 -7.30
C VAL A 97 -4.84 -0.31 -7.03
N ASN A 98 -3.85 0.19 -6.30
CA ASN A 98 -3.70 1.62 -6.03
C ASN A 98 -3.49 2.43 -7.32
N ILE A 99 -2.61 1.97 -8.22
CA ILE A 99 -2.40 2.60 -9.53
C ILE A 99 -3.69 2.63 -10.33
N TYR A 100 -4.39 1.49 -10.42
CA TYR A 100 -5.65 1.40 -11.15
C TYR A 100 -6.71 2.36 -10.57
N HIS A 101 -6.86 2.40 -9.25
CA HIS A 101 -7.78 3.32 -8.58
C HIS A 101 -7.46 4.77 -8.91
N ARG A 102 -6.18 5.17 -8.84
CA ARG A 102 -5.71 6.53 -9.13
C ARG A 102 -5.91 6.94 -10.59
N MET A 103 -5.79 6.00 -11.53
CA MET A 103 -6.06 6.24 -12.95
C MET A 103 -7.56 6.34 -13.28
N SER A 104 -8.43 5.83 -12.40
CA SER A 104 -9.89 5.83 -12.59
C SER A 104 -10.61 7.07 -12.01
N GLN A 105 -9.86 7.96 -11.35
CA GLN A 105 -10.35 9.21 -10.73
C GLN A 105 -10.06 10.41 -11.61
#